data_AF-A0A0M0G3V3-F1
#
_entry.id   AF-A0A0M0G3V3-F1
#
_cell.length_a   1.000
_cell.length_b   1.000
_cell.length_c   1.000
_cell.angle_alpha   90.00
_cell.angle_beta   90.00
_cell.angle_gamma   90.00
#
_symmetry.space_group_name_H-M   'P 1'
#
loop_
_entity.id
_entity.type
_entity.pdbx_description
1 polymer ?
#
loop_
_entity_poly.entity_id
_entity_poly.type
_entity_poly.pdbx_seq_one_letter_code
_entity_poly.pdbx_strand_id
1 'polypeptide(L)'
;MTETVIPRRIGFKSVFILLMTVSIGLLLLSKPFISAGLPKEWSIFLATGISTSLGLSLVLLKIEGPVENPSIKKKRLWLGVVVSFAISFVLAFAVKG
;
A
#
# COMPACT_ATOMS: atom_id res chain seq x y z
N MET A 1 14.94 -4.55 -22.73
CA MET A 1 14.00 -5.27 -21.84
C MET A 1 12.71 -4.46 -21.77
N THR A 2 11.56 -5.02 -22.13
CA THR A 2 10.28 -4.31 -22.00
C THR A 2 9.93 -4.16 -20.52
N GLU A 3 10.15 -2.98 -19.96
CA GLU A 3 9.70 -2.65 -18.61
C GLU A 3 8.17 -2.75 -18.58
N THR A 4 7.66 -3.73 -17.85
CA THR A 4 6.23 -3.97 -17.70
C THR A 4 5.72 -3.26 -16.45
N VAL A 5 4.52 -2.70 -16.50
CA VAL A 5 3.94 -1.98 -15.35
C VAL A 5 3.75 -2.91 -14.15
N ILE A 6 3.45 -4.20 -14.40
CA ILE A 6 3.28 -5.20 -13.35
C ILE A 6 4.44 -6.20 -13.42
N PRO A 7 5.18 -6.40 -12.33
CA PRO A 7 6.22 -7.42 -12.27
C PRO A 7 5.63 -8.82 -12.49
N ARG A 8 6.32 -9.63 -13.32
CA ARG A 8 5.83 -10.96 -13.73
C ARG A 8 5.92 -12.01 -12.61
N ARG A 9 6.74 -11.78 -11.58
CA ARG A 9 6.85 -12.63 -10.39
C ARG A 9 6.99 -11.77 -9.15
N ILE A 10 6.12 -12.04 -8.17
CA ILE A 10 6.21 -11.47 -6.83
C ILE A 10 6.98 -12.45 -5.93
N GLY A 11 8.04 -11.98 -5.28
CA GLY A 11 8.87 -12.80 -4.40
C GLY A 11 8.32 -12.88 -2.97
N PHE A 12 8.73 -13.88 -2.20
CA PHE A 12 8.39 -13.94 -0.76
C PHE A 12 8.89 -12.70 -0.01
N LYS A 13 10.08 -12.19 -0.37
CA LYS A 13 10.70 -11.00 0.24
C LYS A 13 9.83 -9.74 0.07
N SER A 14 9.23 -9.55 -1.11
CA SER A 14 8.36 -8.39 -1.35
C SER A 14 7.09 -8.48 -0.53
N VAL A 15 6.44 -9.65 -0.48
CA VAL A 15 5.26 -9.87 0.36
C VAL A 15 5.60 -9.64 1.83
N PHE A 16 6.72 -10.15 2.31
CA PHE A 16 7.16 -9.98 3.70
C PHE A 16 7.37 -8.49 4.05
N ILE A 17 8.03 -7.74 3.17
CA ILE A 17 8.28 -6.31 3.38
C ILE A 17 6.98 -5.50 3.31
N LEU A 18 6.06 -5.85 2.40
CA LEU A 18 4.72 -5.27 2.35
C LEU A 18 3.99 -5.46 3.67
N LEU A 19 3.90 -6.71 4.15
CA LEU A 19 3.21 -7.05 5.40
C LEU A 19 3.81 -6.32 6.59
N MET A 20 5.14 -6.32 6.73
CA MET A 20 5.81 -5.60 7.81
C MET A 20 5.52 -4.09 7.76
N THR A 21 5.56 -3.48 6.58
CA THR A 21 5.27 -2.05 6.41
C THR A 21 3.83 -1.73 6.78
N VAL A 22 2.88 -2.57 6.35
CA VAL A 22 1.46 -2.42 6.69
C VAL A 22 1.24 -2.56 8.19
N SER A 23 1.79 -3.60 8.82
CA SER A 23 1.65 -3.82 10.27
C SER A 23 2.24 -2.67 11.09
N ILE A 24 3.43 -2.21 10.74
CA ILE A 24 4.10 -1.08 11.41
C ILE A 24 3.27 0.19 11.23
N GLY A 25 2.84 0.47 10.00
CA GLY A 25 2.05 1.66 9.72
C GLY A 25 0.67 1.63 10.37
N LEU A 26 0.03 0.46 10.50
CA LEU A 26 -1.20 0.32 11.27
C LEU A 26 -1.00 0.66 12.74
N LEU A 27 0.06 0.13 13.36
CA LEU A 27 0.36 0.35 14.78
C LEU A 27 0.70 1.81 15.08
N LEU A 28 1.44 2.46 14.17
CA LEU A 28 1.87 3.84 14.31
C LEU A 28 0.77 4.85 13.97
N LEU A 29 -0.02 4.64 12.91
CA LEU A 29 -0.99 5.63 12.41
C LEU A 29 -2.41 5.43 12.96
N SER A 30 -2.81 4.21 13.33
CA SER A 30 -4.18 3.97 13.84
C SER A 30 -4.47 4.76 15.11
N LYS A 31 -3.56 4.70 16.10
CA LYS A 31 -3.72 5.40 17.39
C LYS A 31 -3.78 6.93 17.26
N PRO A 32 -2.88 7.62 16.54
CA PRO A 32 -2.97 9.06 16.40
C PRO A 32 -4.20 9.50 15.61
N PHE A 33 -4.67 8.73 14.62
CA PHE A 33 -5.91 9.09 13.91
C PHE A 33 -7.15 8.99 14.80
N ILE A 34 -7.21 7.98 15.69
CA ILE A 34 -8.29 7.89 16.68
C ILE A 34 -8.18 9.04 17.68
N SER A 35 -6.97 9.36 18.14
CA SER A 35 -6.73 10.48 19.05
C SER A 35 -7.01 11.85 18.43
N ALA A 36 -6.98 11.95 17.10
CA ALA A 36 -7.36 13.15 16.35
C ALA A 36 -8.89 13.30 16.17
N GLY A 37 -9.68 12.38 16.74
CA GLY A 37 -11.14 12.44 16.73
C GLY A 37 -11.80 11.81 15.51
N LEU A 38 -11.07 11.08 14.66
CA LEU A 38 -11.69 10.35 13.56
C LEU A 38 -12.43 9.10 14.07
N PRO A 39 -13.57 8.74 13.44
CA PRO A 39 -14.24 7.47 13.70
C PRO A 39 -13.29 6.30 13.43
N LYS A 40 -13.40 5.24 14.24
CA LYS A 40 -12.49 4.10 14.22
C LYS A 40 -12.34 3.47 12.82
N GLU A 41 -13.44 3.39 12.07
CA GLU A 41 -13.49 2.89 10.70
C GLU A 41 -12.63 3.73 9.76
N TRP A 42 -12.75 5.06 9.86
CA TRP A 42 -11.97 6.02 9.07
C TRP A 42 -10.50 6.03 9.45
N SER A 43 -10.19 5.93 10.74
CA SER A 43 -8.80 5.82 11.22
C SER A 43 -8.11 4.57 10.68
N ILE A 44 -8.80 3.43 10.71
CA ILE A 44 -8.28 2.16 10.19
C ILE A 44 -8.16 2.22 8.67
N PHE A 45 -9.16 2.77 7.97
CA PHE A 45 -9.14 2.96 6.52
C PHE A 45 -7.91 3.78 6.07
N LEU A 46 -7.69 4.94 6.69
CA LEU A 46 -6.58 5.83 6.34
C LEU A 46 -5.23 5.23 6.72
N ALA A 47 -5.10 4.66 7.93
CA ALA A 47 -3.87 4.01 8.36
C ALA A 47 -3.51 2.84 7.43
N THR A 48 -4.47 1.99 7.08
CA THR A 48 -4.24 0.85 6.19
C THR A 48 -3.92 1.31 4.77
N GLY A 49 -4.67 2.29 4.24
CA GLY A 49 -4.48 2.81 2.89
C GLY A 49 -3.11 3.46 2.70
N ILE A 50 -2.69 4.32 3.62
CA ILE A 50 -1.39 4.99 3.59
C ILE A 50 -0.26 3.96 3.73
N SER A 51 -0.36 3.05 4.70
CA SER A 51 0.70 2.06 4.97
C SER A 51 0.86 1.05 3.84
N THR A 52 -0.26 0.58 3.27
CA THR A 52 -0.26 -0.35 2.13
C THR A 52 0.24 0.35 0.88
N SER A 53 -0.16 1.59 0.63
CA SER A 53 0.33 2.38 -0.51
C SER A 53 1.84 2.58 -0.45
N LEU A 54 2.38 2.89 0.73
CA LEU A 54 3.83 3.05 0.93
C LEU A 54 4.56 1.70 0.78
N GLY A 55 4.08 0.64 1.41
CA GLY A 55 4.68 -0.69 1.31
C GLY A 55 4.66 -1.24 -0.12
N LEU A 56 3.55 -1.07 -0.82
CA LEU A 56 3.37 -1.55 -2.19
C LEU A 56 4.22 -0.74 -3.18
N SER A 57 4.31 0.59 -2.98
CA SER A 57 5.21 1.44 -3.77
C SER A 57 6.67 1.05 -3.55
N LEU A 58 7.10 0.77 -2.31
CA LEU A 58 8.46 0.31 -2.02
C LEU A 58 8.76 -1.03 -2.69
N VAL A 59 7.83 -1.98 -2.61
CA VAL A 59 7.95 -3.29 -3.25
C VAL A 59 8.08 -3.17 -4.77
N LEU A 60 7.16 -2.44 -5.39
CA LEU A 60 7.09 -2.29 -6.85
C LEU A 60 8.25 -1.48 -7.44
N LEU A 61 8.89 -0.61 -6.65
CA LEU A 61 9.95 0.29 -7.13
C LEU A 61 11.36 -0.19 -6.78
N LYS A 62 11.57 -0.79 -5.60
CA LYS A 62 12.89 -1.18 -5.11
C LYS A 62 13.17 -2.67 -5.15
N ILE A 63 12.15 -3.51 -4.95
CA ILE A 63 12.37 -4.95 -4.67
C ILE A 63 12.18 -5.81 -5.91
N GLU A 64 11.12 -5.57 -6.69
CA GLU A 64 10.77 -6.44 -7.82
C GLU A 64 11.37 -6.01 -9.16
N GLY A 65 12.20 -4.98 -9.15
CA GLY A 65 12.94 -4.52 -10.31
C GLY A 65 13.00 -3.00 -10.33
N PRO A 66 14.21 -2.40 -10.26
CA PRO A 66 14.35 -0.97 -10.46
C PRO A 66 13.84 -0.61 -11.86
N VAL A 67 12.89 0.31 -11.90
CA VAL A 67 12.35 0.84 -13.15
C VAL A 67 13.17 2.07 -13.48
N GLU A 68 13.92 2.02 -14.58
CA GLU A 68 14.71 3.17 -15.05
C GLU A 68 13.81 4.18 -15.75
N ASN A 69 12.69 3.75 -16.35
CA ASN A 69 11.77 4.66 -17.02
C ASN A 69 10.88 5.43 -16.02
N PRO A 70 10.99 6.76 -15.93
CA PRO A 70 10.22 7.57 -14.98
C PRO A 70 8.71 7.53 -15.24
N SER A 71 8.28 7.32 -16.49
CA SER A 71 6.86 7.22 -16.85
C SER A 71 6.20 5.97 -16.27
N ILE A 72 6.91 4.84 -16.29
CA ILE A 72 6.45 3.54 -15.76
C ILE A 72 6.52 3.56 -14.24
N LYS A 73 7.55 4.21 -13.68
CA LYS A 73 7.69 4.46 -12.23
C LYS A 73 6.46 5.19 -11.67
N LYS A 74 6.02 6.25 -12.33
CA LYS A 74 4.84 7.04 -11.93
C LYS A 74 3.57 6.19 -12.04
N LYS A 75 3.39 5.42 -13.12
CA LYS A 75 2.24 4.52 -13.29
C LYS A 75 2.16 3.44 -12.20
N ARG A 76 3.29 2.81 -11.84
CA ARG A 76 3.35 1.83 -10.73
C ARG A 76 2.96 2.44 -9.39
N LEU A 77 3.41 3.66 -9.11
CA LEU A 77 3.09 4.35 -7.87
C LEU A 77 1.60 4.69 -7.80
N TRP A 78 1.02 5.23 -8.88
CA TRP A 78 -0.42 5.48 -8.95
C TRP A 78 -1.26 4.20 -8.84
N LEU A 79 -0.83 3.12 -9.50
CA LEU A 79 -1.47 1.81 -9.37
C LEU A 79 -1.43 1.35 -7.90
N GLY A 80 -0.29 1.47 -7.25
CA GLY A 80 -0.11 1.11 -5.85
C GLY A 80 -1.04 1.89 -4.92
N VAL A 81 -1.15 3.21 -5.11
CA VAL A 81 -2.05 4.08 -4.34
C VAL A 81 -3.51 3.68 -4.56
N VAL A 82 -3.95 3.58 -5.82
CA VAL A 82 -5.36 3.31 -6.16
C VAL A 82 -5.79 1.94 -5.64
N VAL A 83 -4.98 0.90 -5.88
CA VAL A 83 -5.28 -0.47 -5.42
C VAL A 83 -5.30 -0.53 -3.89
N SER A 84 -4.35 0.11 -3.23
CA SER A 84 -4.27 0.13 -1.76
C SER A 84 -5.48 0.81 -1.12
N PHE A 85 -5.91 1.95 -1.67
CA PHE A 85 -7.10 2.66 -1.16
C PHE A 85 -8.39 1.91 -1.48
N ALA A 86 -8.51 1.29 -2.66
CA ALA A 86 -9.66 0.46 -3.00
C ALA A 86 -9.79 -0.74 -2.05
N ILE A 87 -8.71 -1.49 -1.81
CA ILE A 87 -8.70 -2.63 -0.89
C ILE A 87 -8.99 -2.17 0.54
N SER A 88 -8.38 -1.07 0.98
CA SER A 88 -8.62 -0.51 2.31
C SER A 88 -10.09 -0.10 2.49
N PHE A 89 -10.70 0.50 1.47
CA PHE A 89 -12.11 0.91 1.50
C PHE A 89 -13.03 -0.30 1.64
N VAL A 90 -12.80 -1.34 0.84
CA VAL A 90 -13.56 -2.60 0.91
C VAL A 90 -13.43 -3.24 2.30
N LEU A 91 -12.22 -3.31 2.85
CA LEU A 91 -11.99 -3.87 4.19
C LEU A 91 -12.65 -3.07 5.31
N ALA A 92 -12.61 -1.74 5.23
CA ALA A 92 -13.13 -0.87 6.27
C ALA A 92 -14.67 -0.76 6.25
N PHE A 93 -15.28 -0.76 5.06
CA PHE A 93 -16.70 -0.43 4.90
C PHE A 93 -17.55 -1.55 4.29
N ALA A 94 -17.00 -2.40 3.41
CA ALA A 94 -17.78 -3.43 2.72
C ALA A 94 -17.77 -4.79 3.44
N VAL A 95 -16.68 -5.14 4.15
CA VAL A 95 -16.59 -6.42 4.89
C VAL A 95 -17.34 -6.37 6.23
N LYS A 96 -17.68 -5.18 6.73
CA LYS A 96 -18.45 -4.97 7.96
C LYS A 96 -19.94 -4.69 7.73
N GLY A 97 -20.37 -4.58 6.46
CA GLY A 97 -21.76 -4.35 6.07
C GLY A 97 -22.55 -5.65 5.95
#